data_AF-A0A520DXK1-F1
#
_entry.id   AF-A0A520DXK1-F1
#
_cell.length_a   1.000
_cell.length_b   1.000
_cell.length_c   1.000
_cell.angle_alpha   90.00
_cell.angle_beta   90.00
_cell.angle_gamma   90.00
#
_symmetry.space_group_name_H-M   'P 1'
#
loop_
_entity.id
_entity.type
_entity.pdbx_description
1 polymer ?
#
loop_
_entity_poly.entity_id
_entity_poly.type
_entity_poly.pdbx_seq_one_letter_code
_entity_poly.pdbx_strand_id
1 'polypeptide(L)'
;AERRILKDQVIKNIDLKIIASDISEDAVEVTRRNAQTAGFDTLIEFEVCDFELTPVPEGGQGVVVFNPEYGERLGVHSKLELTYKRMGDFMKTKCKGYSGYIFTGNPDLAKKIGLKASRKIEFYNGKLDCRMLEYELYDGSRRAPLIQTEEAN
;
A
#
# COMPACT_ATOMS: atom_id res chain seq x y z
N ALA A 1 0.05 13.44 -35.71
CA ALA A 1 -0.38 12.02 -35.79
C ALA A 1 -0.37 11.37 -34.40
N GLU A 2 0.75 11.44 -33.68
CA GLU A 2 0.97 10.80 -32.37
C GLU A 2 -0.01 11.22 -31.26
N ARG A 3 -0.31 12.52 -31.13
CA ARG A 3 -1.30 13.03 -30.16
C ARG A 3 -2.72 12.48 -30.36
N ARG A 4 -3.07 12.06 -31.58
CA ARG A 4 -4.38 11.46 -31.91
C ARG A 4 -4.42 10.00 -31.48
N ILE A 5 -3.34 9.26 -31.72
CA ILE A 5 -3.15 7.87 -31.25
C ILE A 5 -3.25 7.80 -29.73
N LEU A 6 -2.54 8.70 -29.02
CA LEU A 6 -2.61 8.77 -27.56
C LEU A 6 -4.03 9.08 -27.06
N LYS A 7 -4.75 9.99 -27.73
CA LYS A 7 -6.15 10.31 -27.37
C LYS A 7 -7.10 9.14 -27.58
N ASP A 8 -6.89 8.33 -28.61
CA ASP A 8 -7.73 7.17 -28.90
C ASP A 8 -7.47 6.00 -27.91
N GLN A 9 -6.32 5.99 -27.24
CA GLN A 9 -6.01 5.06 -26.14
C GLN A 9 -6.58 5.50 -24.78
N VAL A 10 -7.08 6.74 -24.66
CA VAL A 10 -7.66 7.23 -23.40
C VAL A 10 -9.02 6.58 -23.17
N ILE A 11 -9.12 5.79 -22.11
CA ILE A 11 -10.39 5.27 -21.62
C ILE A 11 -11.09 6.41 -20.88
N LYS A 12 -12.14 6.97 -21.50
CA LYS A 12 -12.83 8.17 -21.01
C LYS A 12 -13.79 7.91 -19.85
N ASN A 13 -14.34 6.71 -19.79
CA ASN A 13 -15.28 6.29 -18.76
C ASN A 13 -14.60 5.19 -17.93
N ILE A 14 -13.85 5.62 -16.93
CA ILE A 14 -13.24 4.75 -15.94
C ILE A 14 -13.98 5.02 -14.62
N ASP A 15 -14.53 3.96 -14.04
CA ASP A 15 -15.01 3.97 -12.67
C ASP A 15 -13.80 3.69 -11.76
N LEU A 16 -12.94 4.70 -11.61
CA LEU A 16 -11.75 4.65 -10.76
C LEU A 16 -11.96 5.52 -9.54
N LYS A 17 -11.71 4.91 -8.39
CA LYS A 17 -11.65 5.59 -7.11
C LYS A 17 -10.21 5.59 -6.61
N ILE A 18 -9.60 6.77 -6.50
CA ILE A 18 -8.29 6.97 -5.87
C ILE A 18 -8.54 7.63 -4.52
N ILE A 19 -7.93 7.09 -3.46
CA ILE A 19 -8.06 7.61 -2.11
C ILE A 19 -6.64 7.85 -1.58
N ALA A 20 -6.39 9.06 -1.08
CA ALA A 20 -5.14 9.44 -0.46
C ALA A 20 -5.40 9.92 0.97
N SER A 21 -4.78 9.27 1.95
CA SER A 21 -4.97 9.58 3.37
C SER A 21 -3.65 9.77 4.09
N ASP A 22 -3.61 10.73 5.02
CA ASP A 22 -2.51 10.90 5.98
C ASP A 22 -3.06 11.39 7.34
N ILE A 23 -2.35 11.10 8.43
CA ILE A 23 -2.69 11.61 9.77
C ILE A 23 -2.45 13.13 9.89
N SER A 24 -1.55 13.66 9.05
CA SER A 24 -1.19 15.06 9.03
C SER A 24 -2.11 15.84 8.08
N GLU A 25 -2.91 16.74 8.63
CA GLU A 25 -3.73 17.66 7.86
C GLU A 25 -2.88 18.48 6.87
N ASP A 26 -1.73 18.99 7.33
CA ASP A 26 -0.77 19.71 6.48
C ASP A 26 -0.31 18.88 5.26
N ALA A 27 -0.01 17.60 5.47
CA ALA A 27 0.40 16.70 4.38
C ALA A 27 -0.73 16.49 3.35
N VAL A 28 -1.97 16.33 3.83
CA VAL A 28 -3.14 16.20 2.95
C VAL A 28 -3.39 17.49 2.17
N GLU A 29 -3.28 18.66 2.80
CA GLU A 29 -3.40 19.94 2.11
C GLU A 29 -2.35 20.13 1.01
N VAL A 30 -1.09 19.81 1.31
CA VAL A 30 0.00 19.88 0.32
C VAL A 30 -0.27 18.92 -0.84
N THR A 31 -0.73 17.70 -0.55
CA THR A 31 -1.07 16.70 -1.57
C THR A 31 -2.20 17.20 -2.47
N ARG A 32 -3.25 17.81 -1.89
CA ARG A 32 -4.36 18.40 -2.64
C ARG A 32 -3.89 19.52 -3.57
N ARG A 33 -3.05 20.45 -3.08
CA ARG A 33 -2.48 21.55 -3.90
C ARG A 33 -1.60 21.01 -5.04
N ASN A 34 -0.82 19.96 -4.78
CA ASN A 34 0.00 19.31 -5.80
C ASN A 34 -0.86 18.64 -6.88
N ALA A 35 -1.92 17.93 -6.48
CA ALA A 35 -2.86 17.31 -7.40
C ALA A 35 -3.61 18.35 -8.26
N GLN A 36 -3.99 19.48 -7.67
CA GLN A 36 -4.59 20.61 -8.39
C GLN A 36 -3.63 21.18 -9.44
N THR A 37 -2.37 21.40 -9.04
CA THR A 37 -1.33 21.90 -9.94
C THR A 37 -1.08 20.95 -11.10
N ALA A 38 -1.17 19.64 -10.86
CA ALA A 38 -1.02 18.61 -11.88
C ALA A 38 -2.32 18.29 -12.66
N GLY A 39 -3.46 18.88 -12.27
CA GLY A 39 -4.74 18.79 -12.98
C GLY A 39 -5.51 17.48 -12.80
N PHE A 40 -5.31 16.76 -11.68
CA PHE A 40 -6.01 15.49 -11.40
C PHE A 40 -6.66 15.43 -10.00
N ASP A 41 -6.79 16.56 -9.31
CA ASP A 41 -7.40 16.63 -7.97
C ASP A 41 -8.81 16.07 -7.93
N THR A 42 -9.59 16.25 -8.99
CA THR A 42 -10.97 15.73 -9.08
C THR A 42 -11.04 14.20 -9.18
N LEU A 43 -9.92 13.52 -9.37
CA LEU A 43 -9.83 12.06 -9.44
C LEU A 43 -9.46 11.43 -8.08
N ILE A 44 -9.11 12.24 -7.07
CA ILE A 44 -8.60 11.77 -5.79
C ILE A 44 -9.51 12.24 -4.65
N GLU A 45 -9.97 11.29 -3.85
CA GLU A 45 -10.59 11.55 -2.55
C GLU A 45 -9.50 11.69 -1.49
N PHE A 46 -9.53 12.79 -0.73
CA PHE A 46 -8.50 13.12 0.26
C PHE A 46 -9.06 12.99 1.68
N GLU A 47 -8.41 12.21 2.52
CA GLU A 47 -8.84 11.93 3.89
C GLU A 47 -7.77 12.30 4.93
N VAL A 48 -8.14 13.03 5.98
CA VAL A 48 -7.24 13.28 7.13
C VAL A 48 -7.57 12.25 8.19
N CYS A 49 -6.86 11.13 8.19
CA CYS A 49 -7.10 10.04 9.12
C CYS A 49 -5.87 9.14 9.30
N ASP A 50 -5.90 8.34 10.37
CA ASP A 50 -4.98 7.20 10.47
C ASP A 50 -5.33 6.17 9.39
N PHE A 51 -4.31 5.59 8.77
CA PHE A 51 -4.48 4.67 7.65
C PHE A 51 -5.36 3.45 7.99
N GLU A 52 -5.49 3.07 9.27
CA GLU A 52 -6.39 1.99 9.68
C GLU A 52 -7.88 2.35 9.49
N LEU A 53 -8.19 3.64 9.38
CA LEU A 53 -9.53 4.19 9.16
C LEU A 53 -9.80 4.57 7.70
N THR A 54 -8.81 4.45 6.80
CA THR A 54 -8.99 4.74 5.39
C THR A 54 -10.11 3.87 4.80
N PRO A 55 -11.10 4.45 4.10
CA PRO A 55 -12.18 3.68 3.51
C PRO A 55 -11.67 2.87 2.32
N VAL A 56 -11.51 1.55 2.49
CA VAL A 56 -11.10 0.65 1.40
C VAL A 56 -12.34 0.21 0.61
N PRO A 57 -12.41 0.46 -0.71
CA PRO A 57 -13.54 0.02 -1.53
C PRO A 57 -13.76 -1.50 -1.49
N GLU A 58 -15.03 -1.92 -1.41
CA GLU A 58 -15.40 -3.33 -1.47
C GLU A 58 -15.23 -3.90 -2.88
N GLY A 59 -15.24 -5.23 -3.01
CA GLY A 59 -15.14 -5.92 -4.31
C GLY A 59 -13.76 -6.43 -4.69
N GLY A 60 -12.72 -6.09 -3.92
CA GLY A 60 -11.42 -6.77 -3.93
C GLY A 60 -10.78 -6.88 -5.31
N GLN A 61 -10.18 -5.79 -5.80
CA GLN A 61 -9.45 -5.75 -7.07
C GLN A 61 -8.61 -4.46 -7.23
N GLY A 62 -8.19 -3.88 -6.11
CA GLY A 62 -7.45 -2.61 -6.08
C GLY A 62 -6.00 -2.76 -5.69
N VAL A 63 -5.35 -1.61 -5.54
CA VAL A 63 -3.98 -1.48 -5.07
C VAL A 63 -3.95 -0.62 -3.82
N VAL A 64 -3.27 -1.09 -2.77
CA VAL A 64 -2.95 -0.28 -1.59
C VAL A 64 -1.45 -0.05 -1.53
N VAL A 65 -1.02 1.20 -1.34
CA VAL A 65 0.40 1.58 -1.32
C VAL A 65 0.68 2.39 -0.06
N PHE A 66 1.74 2.02 0.65
CA PHE A 66 2.27 2.78 1.76
C PHE A 66 3.66 3.31 1.42
N ASN A 67 3.89 4.57 1.80
CA ASN A 67 5.19 5.19 1.79
C ASN A 67 5.53 5.72 3.21
N PRO A 68 5.75 4.82 4.18
CA PRO A 68 5.96 5.20 5.58
C PRO A 68 7.30 5.89 5.82
N GLU A 69 7.50 6.42 7.01
CA GLU A 69 8.83 6.81 7.48
C GLU A 69 9.73 5.57 7.69
N TYR A 70 11.01 5.61 7.28
CA TYR A 70 11.92 4.46 7.40
C TYR A 70 12.86 4.50 8.61
N GLY A 71 12.75 5.52 9.47
CA GLY A 71 13.50 5.57 10.73
C GLY A 71 14.98 5.95 10.61
N GLU A 72 15.35 6.75 9.61
CA GLU A 72 16.72 7.28 9.42
C GLU A 72 17.24 8.11 10.62
N ARG A 73 16.37 8.56 11.53
CA ARG A 73 16.71 9.35 12.72
C ARG A 73 16.70 8.48 13.98
N LEU A 74 17.75 8.59 14.80
CA LEU A 74 17.88 7.90 16.08
C LEU A 74 16.68 8.19 17.01
N GLY A 75 16.14 7.14 17.64
CA GLY A 75 15.08 7.25 18.67
C GLY A 75 13.64 6.98 18.20
N VAL A 76 13.38 6.92 16.89
CA VAL A 76 12.02 6.72 16.35
C VAL A 76 11.70 5.22 16.08
N HIS A 77 12.68 4.34 16.26
CA HIS A 77 12.63 2.95 15.78
C HIS A 77 11.46 2.14 16.36
N SER A 78 11.23 2.18 17.68
CA SER A 78 10.19 1.37 18.34
C SER A 78 8.77 1.74 17.90
N LYS A 79 8.49 3.04 17.72
CA LYS A 79 7.20 3.51 17.21
C LYS A 79 6.99 3.04 15.76
N LEU A 80 8.04 3.06 14.94
CA LEU A 80 7.97 2.61 13.55
C LEU A 80 7.78 1.10 13.43
N GLU A 81 8.39 0.30 14.31
CA GLU A 81 8.12 -1.15 14.35
C GLU A 81 6.63 -1.43 14.56
N LEU A 82 5.98 -0.70 15.48
CA LEU A 82 4.54 -0.82 15.71
C LEU A 82 3.74 -0.38 14.48
N THR A 83 4.10 0.75 13.86
CA THR A 83 3.44 1.23 12.64
C THR A 83 3.53 0.21 11.50
N TYR A 84 4.70 -0.38 11.25
CA TYR A 84 4.87 -1.38 10.20
C TYR A 84 4.07 -2.65 10.49
N LYS A 85 3.98 -3.06 11.76
CA LYS A 85 3.10 -4.17 12.16
C LYS A 85 1.63 -3.85 11.86
N ARG A 86 1.16 -2.65 12.24
CA ARG A 86 -0.22 -2.19 11.98
C ARG A 86 -0.52 -2.17 10.48
N MET A 87 0.42 -1.77 9.62
CA MET A 87 0.25 -1.82 8.16
C MET A 87 0.03 -3.25 7.65
N GLY A 88 0.79 -4.22 8.16
CA GLY A 88 0.59 -5.62 7.84
C GLY A 88 -0.77 -6.15 8.28
N ASP A 89 -1.18 -5.81 9.50
CA ASP A 89 -2.49 -6.18 10.05
C ASP A 89 -3.64 -5.55 9.25
N PHE A 90 -3.53 -4.27 8.89
CA PHE A 90 -4.49 -3.56 8.05
C PHE A 90 -4.62 -4.20 6.67
N MET A 91 -3.50 -4.44 5.98
CA MET A 91 -3.51 -5.09 4.66
C MET A 91 -4.17 -6.48 4.73
N LYS A 92 -3.86 -7.27 5.76
CA LYS A 92 -4.41 -8.62 5.94
C LYS A 92 -5.92 -8.64 6.25
N THR A 93 -6.41 -7.64 6.98
CA THR A 93 -7.79 -7.64 7.50
C THR A 93 -8.76 -6.82 6.66
N LYS A 94 -8.32 -5.67 6.12
CA LYS A 94 -9.16 -4.70 5.42
C LYS A 94 -8.95 -4.71 3.89
N CYS A 95 -7.77 -5.09 3.42
CA CYS A 95 -7.41 -5.02 1.99
C CYS A 95 -7.42 -6.40 1.31
N LYS A 96 -8.35 -7.28 1.66
CA LYS A 96 -8.44 -8.61 1.03
C LYS A 96 -8.85 -8.48 -0.44
N GLY A 97 -8.21 -9.26 -1.30
CA GLY A 97 -8.34 -9.20 -2.76
C GLY A 97 -7.51 -8.11 -3.42
N TYR A 98 -6.76 -7.30 -2.68
CA TYR A 98 -5.92 -6.23 -3.22
C TYR A 98 -4.47 -6.70 -3.45
N SER A 99 -3.74 -5.94 -4.27
CA SER A 99 -2.27 -5.94 -4.23
C SER A 99 -1.78 -4.87 -3.26
N GLY A 100 -0.96 -5.27 -2.30
CA GLY A 100 -0.38 -4.38 -1.31
C GLY A 100 1.06 -4.03 -1.64
N TYR A 101 1.45 -2.78 -1.42
CA TYR A 101 2.83 -2.32 -1.59
C TYR A 101 3.29 -1.51 -0.38
N ILE A 102 4.49 -1.81 0.12
CA ILE A 102 5.16 -0.97 1.12
C ILE A 102 6.54 -0.60 0.57
N PHE A 103 6.77 0.70 0.42
CA PHE A 103 8.08 1.22 0.06
C PHE A 103 8.89 1.48 1.34
N THR A 104 10.11 0.96 1.44
CA THR A 104 10.94 1.15 2.65
C THR A 104 12.45 1.07 2.36
N GLY A 105 13.21 1.97 2.97
CA GLY A 105 14.69 1.92 3.03
C GLY A 105 15.26 1.09 4.17
N ASN A 106 14.41 0.62 5.08
CA ASN A 106 14.85 -0.06 6.31
C ASN A 106 14.43 -1.54 6.30
N PRO A 107 15.39 -2.48 6.14
CA PRO A 107 15.12 -3.92 6.15
C PRO A 107 14.63 -4.47 7.49
N ASP A 108 14.96 -3.83 8.61
CA ASP A 108 14.54 -4.29 9.94
C ASP A 108 13.08 -3.95 10.22
N LEU A 109 12.62 -2.76 9.80
CA LEU A 109 11.20 -2.41 9.82
C LEU A 109 10.38 -3.32 8.88
N ALA A 110 10.94 -3.68 7.71
CA ALA A 110 10.27 -4.60 6.79
C ALA A 110 9.94 -5.97 7.42
N LYS A 111 10.76 -6.46 8.36
CA LYS A 111 10.51 -7.73 9.08
C LYS A 111 9.29 -7.64 10.01
N LYS A 112 8.88 -6.44 10.42
CA LYS A 112 7.78 -6.21 11.37
C LYS A 112 6.40 -6.24 10.73
N ILE A 113 6.33 -6.16 9.40
CA ILE A 113 5.07 -6.22 8.62
C ILE A 113 4.34 -7.54 8.84
N GLY A 114 5.06 -8.64 9.11
CA GLY A 114 4.41 -9.93 9.40
C GLY A 114 3.72 -10.60 8.21
N LEU A 115 3.91 -10.07 6.99
CA LEU A 115 3.47 -10.67 5.73
C LEU A 115 4.68 -11.10 4.89
N LYS A 116 4.51 -12.18 4.12
CA LYS A 116 5.53 -12.63 3.17
C LYS A 116 5.36 -11.86 1.87
N ALA A 117 6.35 -11.02 1.54
CA ALA A 117 6.38 -10.34 0.25
C ALA A 117 6.48 -11.36 -0.90
N SER A 118 5.65 -11.20 -1.93
CA SER A 118 5.71 -11.99 -3.17
C SER A 118 6.84 -11.52 -4.07
N ARG A 119 7.12 -10.20 -4.05
CA ARG A 119 8.20 -9.57 -4.80
C ARG A 119 8.89 -8.49 -3.98
N LYS A 120 10.17 -8.26 -4.28
CA LYS A 120 10.94 -7.13 -3.78
C LYS A 120 11.60 -6.46 -4.98
N ILE A 121 11.27 -5.20 -5.22
CA ILE A 121 11.81 -4.42 -6.33
C ILE A 121 12.78 -3.41 -5.72
N GLU A 122 14.00 -3.36 -6.24
CA GLU A 122 15.04 -2.43 -5.78
C GLU A 122 14.80 -1.03 -6.35
N PHE A 123 14.97 -0.02 -5.49
CA PHE A 123 14.83 1.40 -5.82
C PHE A 123 15.97 2.17 -5.16
N TYR A 124 16.44 3.20 -5.83
CA TYR A 124 17.43 4.12 -5.27
C TYR A 124 16.79 5.49 -5.08
N ASN A 125 16.51 5.85 -3.83
CA ASN A 125 16.07 7.21 -3.49
C ASN A 125 17.32 8.06 -3.18
N GLY A 126 17.92 8.61 -4.24
CA GLY A 126 19.24 9.22 -4.16
C GLY A 126 20.30 8.17 -3.84
N LYS A 127 20.93 8.28 -2.67
CA LYS A 127 21.93 7.29 -2.18
C LYS A 127 21.33 6.21 -1.28
N LEU A 128 20.03 6.31 -0.96
CA LEU A 128 19.35 5.35 -0.08
C LEU A 128 18.92 4.13 -0.89
N ASP A 129 19.37 2.95 -0.46
CA ASP A 129 18.88 1.66 -0.94
C ASP A 129 17.49 1.42 -0.36
N CYS A 130 16.48 1.51 -1.23
CA CYS A 130 15.09 1.32 -0.91
C CYS A 130 14.51 0.11 -1.64
N ARG A 131 13.45 -0.45 -1.10
CA ARG A 131 12.72 -1.54 -1.74
C ARG A 131 11.24 -1.25 -1.76
N MET A 132 10.60 -1.54 -2.89
CA MET A 132 9.16 -1.72 -2.95
C MET A 132 8.86 -3.19 -2.67
N LEU A 133 8.17 -3.45 -1.57
CA LEU A 133 7.74 -4.78 -1.16
C LEU A 133 6.32 -5.01 -1.64
N GLU A 134 6.10 -6.04 -2.45
CA GLU A 134 4.79 -6.40 -2.99
C GLU A 134 4.18 -7.55 -2.19
N TYR A 135 2.87 -7.46 -1.95
CA TYR A 135 2.08 -8.42 -1.20
C TYR A 135 0.83 -8.79 -1.97
N GLU A 136 0.61 -10.08 -2.16
CA GLU A 136 -0.64 -10.62 -2.69
C GLU A 136 -1.59 -10.88 -1.50
N LEU A 137 -2.66 -10.09 -1.39
CA LEU A 137 -3.58 -10.13 -0.25
C LEU A 137 -4.78 -11.03 -0.57
N TYR A 138 -4.61 -12.33 -0.43
CA TYR A 138 -5.66 -13.31 -0.74
C TYR A 138 -6.83 -13.27 0.24
N ASP A 139 -8.04 -13.55 -0.26
CA ASP A 139 -9.17 -13.92 0.59
C ASP A 139 -9.02 -15.40 1.00
N GLY A 140 -8.42 -15.65 2.16
CA GLY A 140 -8.24 -17.00 2.73
C GLY A 140 -6.80 -17.35 3.09
N SER A 141 -6.62 -18.52 3.72
CA SER A 141 -5.30 -19.01 4.13
C SER A 141 -4.74 -19.97 3.07
N ARG A 142 -3.46 -19.81 2.69
CA ARG A 142 -2.71 -20.80 1.89
C ARG A 142 -2.37 -22.09 2.66
N ARG A 143 -2.89 -22.27 3.88
CA ARG A 143 -2.66 -23.51 4.65
C ARG A 143 -3.52 -24.61 4.03
N ALA A 144 -2.88 -25.55 3.36
CA ALA A 144 -3.51 -26.83 3.04
C ALA A 144 -4.05 -27.43 4.37
N PRO A 145 -5.28 -27.99 4.39
CA PRO A 145 -5.76 -28.69 5.57
C PRO A 145 -4.76 -29.79 5.93
N LEU A 146 -4.39 -29.87 7.21
CA LEU A 146 -3.64 -31.01 7.72
C LEU A 146 -4.56 -32.23 7.56
N ILE A 147 -4.25 -33.10 6.60
CA ILE A 147 -4.90 -34.40 6.48
C ILE A 147 -4.55 -35.17 7.76
N GLN A 148 -5.51 -35.35 8.66
CA GLN A 148 -5.38 -36.32 9.74
C GLN A 148 -5.48 -37.70 9.08
N THR A 149 -4.34 -38.39 8.98
CA THR A 149 -4.35 -39.83 8.73
C THR A 149 -4.88 -40.49 9.98
N GLU A 150 -6.14 -40.93 9.96
CA GLU A 150 -6.65 -41.90 10.92
C GLU A 150 -5.83 -43.18 10.76
N GLU A 151 -5.03 -43.50 11.77
CA GLU A 151 -4.44 -44.83 11.92
C GLU A 151 -5.60 -45.80 12.17
N ALA A 152 -5.87 -46.65 11.18
CA ALA A 152 -6.73 -47.80 11.36
C ALA A 152 -6.04 -48.77 12.34
N ASN A 153 -6.66 -48.96 13.50
CA ASN A 153 -6.48 -50.16 14.34
C ASN A 153 -7.72 -51.04 14.20
#